data_AF-A0A533B3A2-F1
#
_entry.id   AF-A0A533B3A2-F1
#
_cell.length_a   1.000
_cell.length_b   1.000
_cell.length_c   1.000
_cell.angle_alpha   90.00
_cell.angle_beta   90.00
_cell.angle_gamma   90.00
#
_symmetry.space_group_name_H-M   'P 1'
#
loop_
_entity.id
_entity.type
_entity.pdbx_description
1 polymer ?
#
loop_
_entity_poly.entity_id
_entity_poly.type
_entity_poly.pdbx_seq_one_letter_code
_entity_poly.pdbx_strand_id
1 'polypeptide(L)'
;MIFVPLCYVDEAVAAVAGTGISVGIPIGFPLGGHATKTKVAEAVDAVARGAQVLDMVINVIRLKSGDREYVRKDIAEVVQSTPGVEHKVILETC
;
A
#
# COMPACT_ATOMS: atom_id res chain seq x y z
N MET A 1 -13.05 -2.51 9.03
CA MET A 1 -12.25 -2.35 7.80
C MET A 1 -12.30 -3.66 7.02
N ILE A 2 -12.31 -3.59 5.70
CA ILE A 2 -12.15 -4.75 4.79
C ILE A 2 -10.90 -4.56 3.92
N PHE A 3 -10.28 -5.66 3.50
CA PHE A 3 -9.11 -5.64 2.62
C PHE A 3 -9.41 -6.38 1.33
N VAL A 4 -9.12 -5.76 0.20
CA VAL A 4 -9.32 -6.35 -1.13
C VAL A 4 -8.13 -6.03 -2.04
N PRO A 5 -7.87 -6.82 -3.09
CA PRO A 5 -6.95 -6.44 -4.16
C PRO A 5 -7.40 -5.14 -4.85
N LEU A 6 -6.45 -4.37 -5.38
CA LEU A 6 -6.73 -3.07 -6.04
C LEU A 6 -7.80 -3.14 -7.14
N CYS A 7 -7.93 -4.29 -7.83
CA CYS A 7 -8.95 -4.46 -8.87
C CYS A 7 -10.40 -4.42 -8.36
N TYR A 8 -10.62 -4.52 -7.04
CA TYR A 8 -11.95 -4.48 -6.41
C TYR A 8 -12.21 -3.22 -5.58
N VAL A 9 -11.34 -2.20 -5.65
CA VAL A 9 -11.47 -1.02 -4.77
C VAL A 9 -12.79 -0.28 -4.99
N ASP A 10 -13.26 -0.15 -6.24
CA ASP A 10 -14.49 0.59 -6.53
C ASP A 10 -15.72 -0.16 -5.98
N GLU A 11 -15.77 -1.49 -6.17
CA GLU A 11 -16.82 -2.35 -5.64
C GLU A 11 -16.81 -2.35 -4.10
N ALA A 12 -15.62 -2.42 -3.50
CA ALA A 12 -15.48 -2.41 -2.04
C ALA A 12 -15.92 -1.06 -1.44
N VAL A 13 -15.52 0.06 -2.04
CA VAL A 13 -15.92 1.41 -1.60
C VAL A 13 -17.43 1.58 -1.73
N ALA A 14 -18.01 1.14 -2.85
CA ALA A 14 -19.47 1.17 -3.03
C ALA A 14 -20.20 0.29 -2.00
N ALA A 15 -19.67 -0.91 -1.72
CA ALA A 15 -20.30 -1.87 -0.81
C ALA A 15 -20.33 -1.39 0.66
N VAL A 16 -19.39 -0.54 1.07
CA VAL A 16 -19.31 -0.03 2.45
C VAL A 16 -19.80 1.41 2.59
N ALA A 17 -20.32 2.01 1.52
CA ALA A 17 -20.81 3.39 1.54
C ALA A 17 -21.90 3.61 2.61
N GLY A 18 -21.78 4.70 3.37
CA GLY A 18 -22.70 5.01 4.47
C GLY A 18 -22.48 4.19 5.74
N THR A 19 -21.50 3.28 5.77
CA THR A 19 -21.08 2.58 6.97
C THR A 19 -19.83 3.22 7.59
N GLY A 20 -19.42 2.75 8.77
CA GLY A 20 -18.12 3.11 9.39
C GLY A 20 -16.96 2.19 8.98
N ILE A 21 -17.10 1.39 7.92
CA ILE A 21 -16.09 0.40 7.51
C ILE A 21 -15.17 1.02 6.46
N SER A 22 -13.88 1.14 6.78
CA SER A 22 -12.84 1.57 5.82
C SER A 22 -12.43 0.46 4.85
N VAL A 23 -12.00 0.86 3.65
CA VAL A 23 -11.40 -0.03 2.63
C VAL A 23 -9.88 0.07 2.68
N GLY A 24 -9.23 -1.09 2.77
CA GLY A 24 -7.78 -1.24 2.74
C GLY A 24 -7.30 -1.94 1.47
N ILE A 25 -6.18 -1.46 0.90
CA ILE A 25 -5.58 -2.01 -0.33
C ILE A 25 -4.12 -2.41 -0.08
N PRO A 26 -3.69 -3.61 -0.48
CA PRO A 26 -2.30 -4.00 -0.39
C PRO A 26 -1.48 -3.36 -1.52
N ILE A 27 -0.27 -2.87 -1.23
CA ILE A 27 0.59 -2.17 -2.19
C ILE A 27 1.90 -2.94 -2.42
N GLY A 28 2.26 -3.14 -3.69
CA GLY A 28 3.44 -3.89 -4.09
C GLY A 28 3.39 -5.37 -3.70
N PHE A 29 2.19 -5.89 -3.48
CA PHE A 29 1.91 -7.21 -2.92
C PHE A 29 2.03 -8.34 -3.95
N PRO A 30 2.39 -9.58 -3.55
CA PRO A 30 2.86 -9.98 -2.22
C PRO A 30 4.37 -9.83 -2.02
N LEU A 31 5.15 -9.64 -3.08
CA LEU A 31 6.61 -9.81 -3.00
C LEU A 31 7.36 -8.57 -2.52
N GLY A 32 6.77 -7.38 -2.62
CA GLY A 32 7.42 -6.11 -2.26
C GLY A 32 8.58 -5.67 -3.18
N GLY A 33 8.91 -6.47 -4.20
CA GLY A 33 10.04 -6.25 -5.13
C GLY A 33 9.78 -5.28 -6.28
N HIS A 34 8.61 -4.65 -6.32
CA HIS A 34 8.27 -3.65 -7.33
C HIS A 34 9.19 -2.41 -7.24
N ALA A 35 9.34 -1.69 -8.35
CA ALA A 35 9.99 -0.38 -8.34
C ALA A 35 9.19 0.60 -7.49
N THR A 36 9.86 1.53 -6.79
CA THR A 36 9.19 2.53 -5.93
C THR A 36 8.13 3.32 -6.67
N LYS A 37 8.41 3.77 -7.90
CA LYS A 37 7.43 4.48 -8.74
C LYS A 37 6.16 3.67 -9.03
N THR A 38 6.27 2.34 -9.11
CA THR A 38 5.12 1.45 -9.32
C THR A 38 4.28 1.36 -8.05
N LYS A 39 4.91 1.20 -6.89
CA LYS A 39 4.21 1.24 -5.59
C LYS A 39 3.51 2.57 -5.36
N VAL A 40 4.17 3.68 -5.71
CA VAL A 40 3.59 5.04 -5.61
C VAL A 40 2.38 5.17 -6.53
N ALA A 41 2.49 4.75 -7.80
CA ALA A 41 1.37 4.82 -8.73
C ALA A 41 0.17 3.99 -8.27
N GLU A 42 0.41 2.78 -7.75
CA GLU A 42 -0.61 1.90 -7.18
C GLU A 42 -1.29 2.53 -5.95
N ALA A 43 -0.50 3.10 -5.04
CA ALA A 43 -1.00 3.75 -3.83
C ALA A 43 -1.84 4.99 -4.14
N VAL A 44 -1.37 5.84 -5.06
CA VAL A 44 -2.10 7.04 -5.49
C VAL A 44 -3.41 6.67 -6.17
N ASP A 45 -3.42 5.65 -7.04
CA ASP A 45 -4.65 5.14 -7.66
C ASP A 45 -5.65 4.62 -6.61
N ALA A 46 -5.19 3.79 -5.68
CA ALA A 46 -6.01 3.24 -4.61
C ALA A 46 -6.71 4.35 -3.80
N VAL A 47 -5.95 5.37 -3.41
CA VAL A 47 -6.44 6.49 -2.59
C VAL A 47 -7.38 7.38 -3.40
N ALA A 48 -7.07 7.66 -4.67
CA ALA A 48 -7.96 8.40 -5.56
C ALA A 48 -9.32 7.70 -5.73
N ARG A 49 -9.34 6.36 -5.63
CA ARG A 49 -10.54 5.51 -5.72
C ARG A 49 -11.22 5.26 -4.37
N GLY A 50 -10.74 5.89 -3.29
CA GLY A 50 -11.41 5.90 -1.99
C GLY A 50 -10.86 4.93 -0.95
N ALA A 51 -9.72 4.27 -1.21
CA ALA A 51 -9.02 3.52 -0.17
C ALA A 51 -8.55 4.45 0.95
N GLN A 52 -8.71 4.01 2.20
CA GLN A 52 -8.36 4.78 3.39
C GLN A 52 -7.18 4.19 4.16
N VAL A 53 -6.80 2.95 3.84
CA VAL A 53 -5.69 2.24 4.48
C VAL A 53 -4.86 1.52 3.43
N LEU A 54 -3.53 1.62 3.52
CA LEU A 54 -2.60 0.99 2.59
C LEU A 54 -1.66 0.05 3.34
N ASP A 55 -1.68 -1.23 3.00
CA ASP A 55 -0.76 -2.23 3.54
C ASP A 55 0.33 -2.52 2.51
N MET A 56 1.45 -1.78 2.58
CA MET A 56 2.56 -1.97 1.63
C MET A 56 3.45 -3.14 2.03
N VAL A 57 3.93 -3.92 1.06
CA VAL A 57 5.00 -4.91 1.33
C VAL A 57 6.37 -4.23 1.22
N ILE A 58 7.20 -4.39 2.26
CA ILE A 58 8.58 -3.90 2.26
C ILE A 58 9.39 -4.52 1.13
N ASN A 59 10.39 -3.82 0.60
CA ASN A 59 11.34 -4.46 -0.31
C ASN A 59 12.30 -5.37 0.49
N VAL A 60 11.86 -6.60 0.77
CA VAL A 60 12.59 -7.57 1.60
C VAL A 60 13.95 -7.94 0.98
N ILE A 61 14.04 -7.96 -0.35
CA ILE A 61 15.27 -8.27 -1.09
C ILE A 61 16.33 -7.22 -0.78
N ARG A 62 16.00 -5.94 -0.96
CA ARG A 62 16.91 -4.82 -0.67
C ARG A 62 17.27 -4.74 0.81
N LEU A 63 16.31 -4.99 1.70
CA LEU A 63 16.56 -5.03 3.14
C LEU A 63 17.59 -6.12 3.50
N LYS A 64 17.39 -7.34 3.00
CA LYS A 64 18.31 -8.47 3.26
C LYS A 64 19.68 -8.26 2.59
N SER A 65 19.76 -7.50 1.50
CA SER A 65 21.02 -7.08 0.89
C SER A 65 21.73 -5.93 1.63
N GLY A 66 21.17 -5.42 2.73
CA GLY A 66 21.76 -4.33 3.53
C GLY A 66 21.47 -2.92 3.00
N ASP A 67 20.70 -2.79 1.92
CA ASP A 67 20.35 -1.51 1.28
C ASP A 67 19.16 -0.84 2.01
N ARG A 68 19.40 -0.47 3.28
CA ARG A 68 18.39 0.11 4.17
C ARG A 68 17.91 1.48 3.70
N GLU A 69 18.76 2.23 3.01
CA GLU A 69 18.42 3.56 2.49
C GLU A 69 17.45 3.46 1.31
N TYR A 70 17.63 2.49 0.41
CA TYR A 70 16.62 2.20 -0.62
C TYR A 70 15.28 1.87 0.02
N VAL A 71 15.25 0.98 1.01
CA VAL A 71 14.02 0.56 1.69
C VAL A 71 13.34 1.75 2.38
N ARG A 72 14.11 2.60 3.06
CA ARG A 72 13.61 3.82 3.70
C ARG A 72 12.97 4.77 2.68
N LYS A 73 13.65 5.00 1.55
CA LYS A 73 13.12 5.84 0.46
C LYS A 73 11.86 5.24 -0.16
N ASP A 74 11.85 3.92 -0.39
CA ASP A 74 10.70 3.20 -0.96
C ASP A 74 9.43 3.38 -0.11
N ILE A 75 9.55 3.26 1.22
CA ILE A 75 8.45 3.49 2.16
C ILE A 75 8.09 4.98 2.20
N ALA A 76 9.08 5.87 2.30
CA ALA A 76 8.85 7.30 2.44
C ALA A 76 8.12 7.90 1.23
N GLU A 77 8.47 7.49 0.01
CA GLU A 77 7.83 7.96 -1.23
C GLU A 77 6.35 7.57 -1.28
N VAL A 78 5.98 6.35 -0.87
CA VAL A 78 4.57 5.91 -0.80
C VAL A 78 3.79 6.75 0.22
N VAL A 79 4.34 6.92 1.43
CA VAL A 79 3.70 7.70 2.51
C VAL A 79 3.52 9.16 2.11
N GLN A 80 4.56 9.79 1.54
CA GLN A 80 4.53 11.20 1.13
C GLN A 80 3.57 11.44 -0.04
N SER A 81 3.41 10.47 -0.93
CA SER A 81 2.51 10.57 -2.09
C SER A 81 1.03 10.38 -1.75
N THR A 82 0.73 9.88 -0.55
CA THR A 82 -0.65 9.58 -0.11
C THR A 82 -0.94 10.13 1.30
N PRO A 83 -0.83 11.46 1.50
CA PRO A 83 -1.02 12.07 2.81
C PRO A 83 -2.46 11.89 3.33
N GLY A 84 -2.62 11.73 4.63
CA GLY A 84 -3.94 11.62 5.28
C GLY A 84 -4.56 10.21 5.26
N VAL A 85 -3.81 9.22 4.79
CA VAL A 85 -4.19 7.80 4.72
C VAL A 85 -3.42 7.02 5.78
N GLU A 86 -4.00 5.94 6.31
CA GLU A 86 -3.27 5.06 7.24
C GLU A 86 -2.32 4.14 6.46
N HIS A 87 -1.03 4.13 6.82
CA HIS A 87 -0.02 3.27 6.19
C HIS A 87 0.42 2.15 7.14
N LYS A 88 0.44 0.93 6.63
CA LYS A 88 1.05 -0.23 7.28
C LYS A 88 2.13 -0.82 6.38
N VAL A 89 3.15 -1.41 7.00
CA VAL A 89 4.27 -2.05 6.27
C VAL A 89 4.34 -3.52 6.66
N ILE A 90 4.04 -4.39 5.72
CA ILE A 90 4.22 -5.85 5.83
C ILE A 90 5.71 -6.14 5.73
N LEU A 91 6.28 -6.73 6.79
CA LEU A 91 7.70 -7.04 6.87
C LEU A 91 8.10 -8.36 6.21
N GLU A 92 7.13 -9.24 5.95
CA GLU A 92 7.35 -10.62 5.46
C GLU A 92 8.35 -11.38 6.34
N THR A 93 7.92 -11.73 7.57
CA THR A 93 8.79 -12.37 8.57
C THR A 93 9.11 -13.84 8.29
N CYS A 94 8.40 -14.47 7.34
CA CYS A 94 8.62 -15.85 6.89
C CYS A 94 9.44 -15.95 5.60
#